data_AF-A0A3M6YU60-F1
#
_entry.id   AF-A0A3M6YU60-F1
#
_cell.length_a   1.000
_cell.length_b   1.000
_cell.length_c   1.000
_cell.angle_alpha   90.00
_cell.angle_beta   90.00
_cell.angle_gamma   90.00
#
_symmetry.space_group_name_H-M   'P 1'
#
loop_
_entity.id
_entity.type
_entity.pdbx_description
1 polymer ?
#
loop_
_entity_poly.entity_id
_entity_poly.type
_entity_poly.pdbx_seq_one_letter_code
_entity_poly.pdbx_strand_id
1 'polypeptide(L)' 'MGRVRTKTVKKSAKVLIERYYPRLTLDFETNKRICDEIAVISSKRLRNKIAGYTTHLMKRIQRGPVRGISFKLQEEER' A
#
# COMPACT_ATOMS: atom_id res chain seq x y z
N MET A 1 -19.91 4.24 -14.41
CA MET A 1 -18.76 3.30 -14.32
C MET A 1 -17.93 3.62 -13.08
N GLY A 2 -17.87 2.71 -12.10
CA GLY A 2 -17.38 2.98 -10.74
C GLY A 2 -15.85 2.98 -10.58
N ARG A 3 -15.36 3.73 -9.59
CA ARG A 3 -13.93 3.88 -9.23
C ARG A 3 -13.39 2.68 -8.44
N VAL A 4 -13.75 1.46 -8.85
CA VAL A 4 -13.34 0.21 -8.21
C VAL A 4 -11.93 -0.19 -8.68
N ARG A 5 -11.07 -0.59 -7.75
CA ARG A 5 -9.69 -1.00 -8.05
C ARG A 5 -9.65 -2.50 -8.37
N THR A 6 -8.83 -2.89 -9.35
CA THR A 6 -8.66 -4.28 -9.79
C THR A 6 -7.92 -5.12 -8.74
N LYS A 7 -8.05 -6.45 -8.83
CA LYS A 7 -7.38 -7.41 -7.94
C LYS A 7 -5.86 -7.23 -7.87
N THR A 8 -5.23 -6.91 -9.00
CA THR A 8 -3.78 -6.72 -9.12
C THR A 8 -3.29 -5.53 -8.29
N VAL A 9 -4.00 -4.40 -8.36
CA VAL A 9 -3.69 -3.21 -7.56
C VAL A 9 -3.83 -3.50 -6.07
N LYS A 10 -4.93 -4.16 -5.67
CA LYS A 10 -5.18 -4.48 -4.26
C LYS A 10 -4.14 -5.45 -3.70
N LYS A 11 -3.80 -6.51 -4.46
CA LYS A 11 -2.80 -7.51 -4.05
C LYS A 11 -1.41 -6.90 -3.92
N SER A 12 -0.99 -6.09 -4.90
CA SER A 12 0.34 -5.44 -4.89
C SER A 12 0.50 -4.47 -3.72
N ALA A 13 -0.53 -3.67 -3.44
CA ALA A 13 -0.52 -2.74 -2.31
C ALA A 13 -0.45 -3.45 -0.95
N LYS A 14 -1.13 -4.59 -0.79
CA LYS A 14 -1.03 -5.40 0.44
C LYS A 14 0.40 -5.89 0.65
N VAL A 15 1.00 -6.50 -0.37
CA VAL A 15 2.37 -7.03 -0.30
C VAL A 15 3.39 -5.91 0.02
N LEU A 16 3.19 -4.70 -0.53
CA LEU A 16 4.01 -3.54 -0.21
C LEU A 16 3.93 -3.18 1.28
N ILE A 17 2.73 -3.18 1.86
CA ILE A 17 2.52 -2.85 3.27
C ILE A 17 3.11 -3.93 4.18
N GLU A 18 2.85 -5.21 3.88
CA GLU A 18 3.34 -6.35 4.67
C GLU A 18 4.88 -6.35 4.78
N ARG A 19 5.58 -6.00 3.69
CA ARG A 19 7.05 -6.05 3.63
C ARG A 19 7.74 -4.75 4.01
N TYR A 20 7.14 -3.60 3.69
CA TYR A 20 7.81 -2.29 3.76
C TYR A 20 7.06 -1.27 4.62
N TYR A 21 6.22 -1.72 5.56
CA TYR A 21 5.48 -0.86 6.50
C TYR A 21 6.28 0.33 7.06
N PRO A 22 7.50 0.16 7.63
CA PRO A 22 8.21 1.27 8.27
C PRO A 22 8.69 2.36 7.30
N ARG A 23 8.77 2.07 6.00
CA ARG A 23 9.18 3.05 4.98
C ARG A 23 8.01 3.86 4.43
N LEU A 24 6.78 3.38 4.61
CA LEU A 24 5.59 3.95 4.00
C LEU A 24 4.99 5.06 4.88
N THR A 25 4.43 6.10 4.24
CA THR A 25 3.87 7.26 4.95
C THR A 25 2.37 7.42 4.68
N LEU A 26 1.74 8.47 5.23
CA LEU A 26 0.34 8.83 4.92
C LEU A 26 0.21 9.70 3.65
N ASP A 27 1.34 10.19 3.13
CA ASP A 27 1.40 11.06 1.96
C ASP A 27 1.44 10.27 0.64
N PHE A 28 0.79 10.80 -0.39
CA PHE A 28 0.73 10.14 -1.70
C PHE A 28 2.00 10.31 -2.51
N GLU A 29 2.59 11.50 -2.53
CA GLU A 29 3.73 11.79 -3.38
C GLU A 29 4.96 10.99 -2.95
N THR A 30 5.15 10.88 -1.63
CA THR A 30 6.20 10.09 -1.00
C THR A 30 6.05 8.60 -1.32
N ASN A 31 4.85 8.04 -1.09
CA ASN A 31 4.58 6.63 -1.38
C ASN A 31 4.67 6.30 -2.87
N LYS A 32 4.37 7.25 -3.77
CA LYS A 32 4.52 7.09 -5.21
C LYS A 32 5.99 6.88 -5.60
N ARG A 33 6.91 7.65 -5.01
CA ARG A 33 8.37 7.50 -5.22
C ARG A 33 8.88 6.19 -4.65
N ILE A 34 8.46 5.84 -3.43
CA ILE A 34 8.80 4.56 -2.79
C ILE A 34 8.32 3.37 -3.63
N CYS A 35 7.13 3.44 -4.22
CA CYS A 35 6.63 2.38 -5.12
C CYS A 35 7.50 2.21 -6.37
N ASP A 36 8.10 3.28 -6.89
CA ASP A 36 9.03 3.20 -8.03
C ASP A 36 10.38 2.61 -7.64
N GLU A 37 10.86 2.88 -6.42
CA GLU A 37 12.12 2.31 -5.91
C GLU A 37 12.00 0.81 -5.62
N ILE A 38 10.86 0.38 -5.05
CA ILE A 38 10.69 -0.99 -4.54
C ILE A 38 10.24 -1.96 -5.62
N ALA A 39 9.43 -1.52 -6.58
CA ALA A 39 8.77 -2.40 -7.52
C ALA A 39 9.03 -1.97 -8.97
N VAL A 40 9.31 -2.96 -9.83
CA VAL A 40 9.38 -2.76 -11.27
C VAL A 40 7.96 -2.60 -11.81
N ILE A 41 7.49 -1.36 -11.91
CA ILE A 41 6.14 -1.03 -12.39
C ILE A 41 6.24 -0.45 -13.80
N SER A 42 5.68 -1.16 -14.77
CA SER A 42 5.78 -0.83 -16.20
C SER A 42 4.99 0.41 -16.64
N SER A 43 4.00 0.89 -15.87
CA SER A 43 3.24 2.09 -16.25
C SER A 43 2.99 3.07 -15.10
N LYS A 44 3.10 4.37 -15.41
CA LYS A 44 2.78 5.49 -14.52
C LYS A 44 1.37 5.39 -13.95
N ARG A 45 0.39 4.99 -14.77
CA ARG A 45 -1.01 4.85 -14.34
C ARG A 45 -1.20 3.71 -13.33
N LEU A 46 -0.49 2.58 -13.50
CA LEU A 46 -0.56 1.46 -12.57
C LEU A 46 0.10 1.82 -11.24
N ARG A 47 1.28 2.43 -11.28
CA ARG A 47 1.98 2.95 -10.10
C ARG A 47 1.11 3.88 -9.28
N ASN A 48 0.49 4.88 -9.92
CA ASN A 48 -0.38 5.83 -9.22
C ASN A 48 -1.58 5.14 -8.57
N LYS A 49 -2.14 4.10 -9.20
CA LYS A 49 -3.23 3.30 -8.61
C LYS A 49 -2.76 2.50 -7.39
N ILE A 50 -1.56 1.92 -7.45
CA ILE A 50 -0.97 1.14 -6.35
C ILE A 50 -0.63 2.07 -5.18
N ALA A 51 0.12 3.14 -5.43
CA ALA A 51 0.47 4.13 -4.41
C ALA A 51 -0.79 4.73 -3.75
N GLY A 52 -1.80 5.07 -4.56
CA GLY A 52 -3.07 5.62 -4.05
C GLY A 52 -3.92 4.62 -3.26
N TYR A 53 -3.79 3.32 -3.52
CA TYR A 53 -4.47 2.31 -2.70
C TYR A 53 -3.67 1.97 -1.43
N THR A 54 -2.34 2.04 -1.50
CA THR A 54 -1.43 1.86 -0.37
C THR A 54 -1.64 2.96 0.68
N THR A 55 -1.69 4.23 0.26
CA THR A 55 -2.01 5.37 1.16
C THR A 55 -3.38 5.23 1.81
N HIS A 56 -4.37 4.75 1.04
CA HIS A 56 -5.71 4.50 1.57
C HIS A 56 -5.70 3.43 2.66
N LEU A 57 -4.92 2.36 2.49
CA LEU A 57 -4.77 1.32 3.51
C LEU A 57 -4.01 1.83 4.73
N MET A 58 -2.97 2.64 4.57
CA MET A 58 -2.26 3.24 5.71
C MET A 58 -3.17 4.11 6.57
N LYS A 59 -4.01 4.94 5.95
CA LYS A 59 -5.02 5.72 6.67
C LYS A 59 -6.05 4.86 7.40
N ARG A 60 -6.29 3.63 6.93
CA ARG A 60 -7.18 2.68 7.63
C ARG A 60 -6.47 1.99 8.79
N ILE A 61 -5.21 1.61 8.63
CA ILE A 61 -4.39 1.01 9.69
C ILE A 61 -4.29 1.98 10.88
N GLN A 62 -4.12 3.28 10.62
CA GLN A 62 -4.13 4.30 11.68
C GLN A 62 -5.43 4.32 12.50
N ARG A 63 -6.58 3.96 11.90
CA ARG A 63 -7.88 3.94 12.59
C ARG A 63 -8.14 2.63 13.33
N GLY A 64 -7.40 1.57 13.03
CA GLY A 64 -7.59 0.25 13.61
C GLY A 64 -7.07 -0.89 12.74
N PRO A 65 -7.10 -2.13 13.25
CA PRO A 65 -6.56 -3.28 12.56
C PRO A 65 -7.32 -3.56 11.25
N VAL A 66 -6.58 -3.72 10.15
CA VAL A 66 -7.16 -4.00 8.83
C VAL A 66 -7.12 -5.50 8.56
N ARG A 67 -8.28 -6.10 8.28
CA ARG A 67 -8.39 -7.54 8.01
C ARG A 67 -7.54 -7.98 6.81
N GLY A 68 -6.72 -9.02 7.03
CA GLY A 68 -5.92 -9.67 6.00
C GLY A 68 -4.75 -8.81 5.49
N ILE A 69 -4.15 -8.05 6.39
CA ILE A 69 -2.84 -7.40 6.27
C ILE A 69 -2.13 -7.73 7.59
N SER A 70 -0.95 -8.34 7.52
CA SER A 70 -0.05 -8.50 8.66
C SER A 70 1.25 -7.76 8.36
N PHE A 71 1.72 -6.96 9.29
CA PHE A 71 3.05 -6.36 9.19
C PHE A 71 3.82 -6.74 10.45
N LYS A 72 5.14 -6.91 10.33
CA LYS A 72 6.00 -7.47 11.39
C LYS A 72 5.76 -6.85 12.77
N LEU A 73 5.60 -5.53 12.81
CA LEU A 73 5.36 -4.78 14.05
C LEU A 73 4.04 -5.18 14.74
N GLN A 74 3.01 -5.53 13.96
CA GLN A 74 1.75 -6.06 14.48
C GLN A 74 1.87 -7.52 14.95
N GLU A 75 2.81 -8.29 14.40
CA GLU A 75 3.08 -9.67 14.84
C GLU A 75 3.87 -9.68 16.16
N GLU A 76 4.71 -8.68 16.39
CA GLU A 76 5.48 -8.52 17.64
C GLU A 76 4.62 -8.02 18.82
N GLU A 77 3.59 -7.20 18.56
CA GLU A 77 2.67 -6.69 19.58
C GLU A 77 1.53 -7.65 19.96
N ARG A 78 1.38 -8.80 19.28
CA ARG A 78 0.27 -9.74 19.46
C ARG A 78 0.65 -10.99 20.25
#